data_AF-A0A4Q1FAS9-F1
#
_entry.id   AF-A0A4Q1FAS9-F1
#
_cell.length_a   1.000
_cell.length_b   1.000
_cell.length_c   1.000
_cell.angle_alpha   90.00
_cell.angle_beta   90.00
_cell.angle_gamma   90.00
#
_symmetry.space_group_name_H-M   'P 1'
#
loop_
_entity.id
_entity.type
_entity.pdbx_description
1 polymer ?
#
loop_
_entity_poly.entity_id
_entity_poly.type
_entity_poly.pdbx_seq_one_letter_code
_entity_poly.pdbx_strand_id
1 'polypeptide(L)'
;MKKSTKLILWISILFISVGIKAQNTEPTIQSKLNGTIVDQITNQPVIGASVNIKGTTHGVETDLDGKFYFQTGQKFPYTLQISYIGYLPKEVVVDGSPIVIKLTEQVEKLDEIVVVGYGTSAKKTFTGSTAKIDAKQIANRPAQSFDQLLGGQASGLNIVQPSGSLNNTPVIRIRGINSITSSLYPLIIVDGVTVFTGTAGGAIGNNPLSDINPNDIESIDVLKDASAAAVYGSRAANGVIVITTKKGKKEK
;
A
#
# COMPACT_ATOMS: atom_id res chain seq x y z
N MET A 1 -19.58 21.74 85.90
CA MET A 1 -18.82 21.40 84.67
C MET A 1 -19.51 20.43 83.70
N LYS A 2 -20.65 19.77 84.02
CA LYS A 2 -21.30 18.78 83.12
C LYS A 2 -22.25 19.37 82.04
N LYS A 3 -22.63 20.65 82.11
CA LYS A 3 -23.55 21.28 81.14
C LYS A 3 -22.87 21.74 79.84
N SER A 4 -21.59 22.15 79.87
CA SER A 4 -20.88 22.59 78.65
C SER A 4 -20.52 21.44 77.72
N THR A 5 -20.28 20.23 78.26
CA THR A 5 -19.93 19.05 77.47
C THR A 5 -21.08 18.56 76.59
N LYS A 6 -22.33 18.69 77.06
CA LYS A 6 -23.52 18.37 76.25
C LYS A 6 -23.73 19.37 75.11
N LEU A 7 -23.43 20.66 75.33
CA LEU A 7 -23.56 21.68 74.29
C LEU A 7 -22.55 21.48 73.15
N ILE A 8 -21.32 21.10 73.49
CA ILE A 8 -20.26 20.78 72.50
C ILE A 8 -20.64 19.54 71.67
N LEU A 9 -21.27 18.53 72.29
CA LEU A 9 -21.72 17.32 71.60
C LEU A 9 -22.84 17.62 70.58
N TRP A 10 -23.76 18.53 70.91
CA TRP A 10 -24.83 18.95 70.01
C TRP A 10 -24.32 19.83 68.86
N ILE A 11 -23.33 20.69 69.11
CA ILE A 11 -22.66 21.48 68.05
C ILE A 11 -21.88 20.55 67.10
N SER A 12 -21.23 19.51 67.61
CA SER A 12 -20.50 18.55 66.78
C SER A 12 -21.42 17.74 65.85
N ILE A 13 -22.61 17.37 66.31
CA ILE A 13 -23.65 16.71 65.48
C ILE A 13 -24.20 17.65 64.39
N LEU A 14 -24.28 18.96 64.68
CA LEU A 14 -24.71 19.95 63.68
C LEU A 14 -23.66 20.15 62.57
N PHE A 15 -22.36 20.05 62.89
CA PHE A 15 -21.29 20.17 61.88
C PHE A 15 -21.16 18.92 60.99
N ILE A 16 -21.52 17.74 61.49
CA ILE A 16 -21.49 16.49 60.70
C ILE A 16 -22.59 16.47 59.63
N SER A 17 -23.74 17.09 59.88
CA SER A 17 -24.87 17.12 58.93
C SER A 17 -24.67 18.10 57.76
N VAL A 18 -23.83 19.12 57.92
CA VAL A 18 -23.47 20.06 56.82
C VAL A 18 -22.46 19.43 55.86
N GLY A 19 -21.61 18.50 56.32
CA GLY A 19 -20.62 17.81 55.48
C GLY A 19 -21.22 16.82 54.47
N ILE A 20 -22.45 16.35 54.67
CA ILE A 20 -23.08 15.32 53.81
C ILE A 20 -23.66 15.93 52.51
N LYS A 21 -23.91 17.24 52.46
CA LYS A 21 -24.42 17.92 51.25
C LYS A 21 -23.32 18.28 50.23
N ALA A 22 -22.04 18.05 50.53
CA ALA A 22 -20.92 18.46 49.69
C ALA A 22 -20.43 17.39 48.69
N GLN A 23 -21.01 16.19 48.68
CA GLN A 23 -20.62 15.08 47.79
C GLN A 23 -21.53 14.90 46.58
N ASN A 24 -22.40 15.86 46.26
CA ASN A 24 -23.02 15.91 44.93
C ASN A 24 -22.04 16.54 43.94
N THR A 25 -21.01 15.78 43.54
CA THR A 25 -20.27 16.07 42.32
C THR A 25 -21.20 15.76 41.15
N GLU A 26 -22.02 16.73 40.74
CA GLU A 26 -22.52 16.72 39.37
C GLU A 26 -21.29 16.69 38.45
N PRO A 27 -21.20 15.76 37.48
CA PRO A 27 -20.11 15.80 36.52
C PRO A 27 -20.16 17.18 35.86
N THR A 28 -19.09 17.96 35.99
CA THR A 28 -19.00 19.29 35.37
C THR A 28 -19.07 19.12 33.86
N ILE A 29 -20.27 19.26 33.31
CA ILE A 29 -20.51 19.24 31.87
C ILE A 29 -19.99 20.58 31.36
N GLN A 30 -18.80 20.58 30.76
CA GLN A 30 -18.15 21.81 30.31
C GLN A 30 -18.48 22.14 28.86
N SER A 31 -18.89 21.16 28.05
CA SER A 31 -19.22 21.36 26.64
C SER A 31 -20.28 20.37 26.14
N LYS A 32 -21.20 20.90 25.32
CA LYS A 32 -22.15 20.14 24.52
C LYS A 32 -21.83 20.40 23.05
N LEU A 33 -21.74 19.34 22.27
CA LEU A 33 -21.49 19.41 20.83
C LEU A 33 -22.55 18.64 20.08
N ASN A 34 -23.25 19.34 19.20
CA ASN A 34 -24.10 18.74 18.18
C ASN A 34 -23.35 18.77 16.86
N GLY A 35 -23.32 17.65 16.15
CA GLY A 35 -22.76 17.64 14.81
C GLY A 35 -23.47 16.68 13.88
N THR A 36 -23.16 16.83 12.59
CA THR A 36 -23.68 15.97 11.53
C THR A 36 -22.53 15.52 10.65
N ILE A 37 -22.47 14.22 10.37
CA ILE A 37 -21.49 13.63 9.49
C ILE A 37 -22.16 13.29 8.17
N VAL A 38 -21.59 13.82 7.09
CA VAL A 38 -22.07 13.58 5.74
C VAL A 38 -20.93 13.09 4.85
N ASP A 39 -21.29 12.37 3.81
CA ASP A 39 -20.38 11.99 2.75
C ASP A 39 -19.95 13.22 1.93
N GLN A 40 -18.68 13.31 1.56
CA GLN A 40 -18.15 14.45 0.81
C GLN A 40 -18.66 14.52 -0.64
N ILE A 41 -18.93 13.37 -1.27
CA ILE A 41 -19.29 13.24 -2.69
C ILE A 41 -20.82 13.27 -2.84
N THR A 42 -21.51 12.39 -2.13
CA THR A 42 -22.96 12.21 -2.25
C THR A 42 -23.76 13.17 -1.36
N ASN A 43 -23.11 13.82 -0.38
CA ASN A 43 -23.75 14.60 0.69
C ASN A 43 -24.83 13.82 1.45
N GLN A 44 -24.80 12.48 1.41
CA GLN A 44 -25.69 11.63 2.19
C GLN A 44 -25.21 11.54 3.65
N PRO A 45 -26.13 11.40 4.62
CA PRO A 45 -25.75 11.20 6.02
C PRO A 45 -25.00 9.87 6.20
N VAL A 46 -23.92 9.91 6.98
CA VAL A 46 -23.15 8.69 7.30
C VAL A 46 -23.65 8.12 8.62
N ILE A 47 -24.26 6.94 8.55
CA ILE A 47 -24.92 6.25 9.67
C ILE A 47 -23.93 5.32 10.37
N GLY A 48 -23.86 5.37 11.70
CA GLY A 48 -22.99 4.48 12.49
C GLY A 48 -21.49 4.82 12.44
N ALA A 49 -21.13 6.05 12.10
CA ALA A 49 -19.75 6.52 12.17
C ALA A 49 -19.34 6.71 13.64
N SER A 50 -18.17 6.18 14.02
CA SER A 50 -17.61 6.36 15.37
C SER A 50 -16.93 7.73 15.45
N VAL A 51 -17.30 8.51 16.48
CA VAL A 51 -16.78 9.84 16.77
C VAL A 51 -16.18 9.84 18.16
N ASN A 52 -14.86 10.04 18.27
CA ASN A 52 -14.17 10.02 19.55
C ASN A 52 -13.38 11.32 19.76
N ILE A 53 -13.29 11.82 20.99
CA ILE A 53 -12.35 12.92 21.29
C ILE A 53 -10.96 12.31 21.46
N LYS A 54 -9.99 12.79 20.68
CA LYS A 54 -8.60 12.33 20.71
C LYS A 54 -8.00 12.44 22.11
N GLY A 55 -7.46 11.34 22.62
CA GLY A 55 -6.88 11.26 23.96
C GLY A 55 -7.90 10.96 25.08
N THR A 56 -9.16 10.71 24.74
CA THR A 56 -10.18 10.25 25.69
C THR A 56 -10.74 8.89 25.26
N THR A 57 -11.34 8.16 26.21
CA THR A 57 -12.12 6.93 25.93
C THR A 57 -13.59 7.23 25.65
N HIS A 58 -13.98 8.50 25.67
CA HIS A 58 -15.36 8.88 25.38
C HIS A 58 -15.54 8.95 23.87
N GLY A 59 -16.53 8.22 23.36
CA GLY A 59 -16.89 8.16 21.96
C GLY A 59 -18.39 7.96 21.81
N VAL A 60 -18.94 8.41 20.69
CA VAL A 60 -20.36 8.30 20.33
C VAL A 60 -20.46 7.86 18.87
N GLU A 61 -21.60 7.31 18.49
CA GLU A 61 -21.89 6.91 17.11
C GLU A 61 -22.93 7.85 16.49
N THR A 62 -22.93 7.97 15.16
CA THR A 62 -23.96 8.75 14.44
C THR A 62 -25.27 7.98 14.30
N ASP A 63 -26.39 8.70 14.36
CA ASP A 63 -27.74 8.17 14.15
C ASP A 63 -28.08 7.95 12.66
N LEU A 64 -29.35 7.59 12.38
CA LEU A 64 -29.87 7.38 11.02
C LEU A 64 -29.84 8.65 10.14
N ASP A 65 -29.82 9.83 10.75
CA ASP A 65 -29.69 11.12 10.06
C ASP A 65 -28.23 11.59 9.98
N GLY A 66 -27.27 10.76 10.41
CA GLY A 66 -25.85 11.09 10.48
C GLY A 66 -25.51 12.10 11.59
N LYS A 67 -26.43 12.37 12.52
CA LYS A 67 -26.23 13.31 13.63
C LYS A 67 -25.56 12.59 14.79
N PHE A 68 -24.73 13.32 15.52
CA PHE A 68 -24.15 12.87 16.77
C PHE A 68 -24.25 13.96 17.84
N TYR A 69 -24.35 13.51 19.08
CA TYR A 69 -24.38 14.37 20.26
C TYR A 69 -23.26 13.96 21.20
N PHE A 70 -22.47 14.95 21.62
CA PHE A 70 -21.36 14.77 22.53
C PHE A 70 -21.56 15.65 23.77
N GLN A 71 -21.37 15.08 24.95
CA GLN A 71 -21.43 15.81 26.21
C GLN A 71 -20.18 15.49 27.02
N THR A 72 -19.27 16.44 27.13
CA THR A 72 -17.94 16.21 27.71
C THR A 72 -17.59 17.24 28.77
N GLY A 73 -16.72 16.85 29.69
CA GLY A 73 -16.06 17.74 30.64
C GLY A 73 -14.90 18.53 30.04
N GLN A 74 -14.57 18.34 28.76
CA GLN A 74 -13.51 19.10 28.08
C GLN A 74 -14.01 20.45 27.53
N LYS A 75 -13.13 21.45 27.53
CA LYS A 75 -13.38 22.78 26.96
C LYS A 75 -12.90 22.82 25.51
N PHE A 76 -13.59 23.56 24.64
CA PHE A 76 -13.13 23.84 23.29
C PHE A 76 -11.77 24.59 23.30
N PRO A 77 -10.91 24.39 22.28
CA PRO A 77 -11.07 23.45 21.16
C PRO A 77 -10.57 22.04 21.50
N TYR A 78 -11.23 21.01 20.95
CA TYR A 78 -10.75 19.63 21.02
C TYR A 78 -10.79 18.94 19.66
N THR A 79 -9.92 17.95 19.47
CA THR A 79 -9.80 17.19 18.21
C THR A 79 -10.71 15.97 18.26
N LEU A 80 -11.64 15.89 17.32
CA LEU A 80 -12.43 14.70 17.05
C LEU A 80 -11.67 13.78 16.08
N GLN A 81 -11.68 12.49 16.38
CA GLN A 81 -11.27 11.42 15.48
C GLN A 81 -12.55 10.71 15.04
N ILE A 82 -12.81 10.76 13.74
CA ILE A 82 -13.96 10.12 13.12
C ILE A 82 -13.46 8.95 12.28
N SER A 83 -14.07 7.79 12.48
CA SER A 83 -13.77 6.58 11.74
C SER A 83 -15.05 5.83 11.40
N TYR A 84 -15.11 5.36 10.16
CA TYR A 84 -16.20 4.51 9.69
C TYR A 84 -15.66 3.55 8.63
N ILE A 85 -16.25 2.36 8.54
CA ILE A 85 -15.82 1.34 7.58
C ILE A 85 -16.06 1.86 6.17
N GLY A 86 -15.03 1.79 5.31
CA GLY A 86 -15.10 2.32 3.94
C GLY A 86 -14.78 3.81 3.81
N TYR A 87 -14.39 4.49 4.90
CA TYR A 87 -14.02 5.91 4.90
C TYR A 87 -12.62 6.13 5.47
N LEU A 88 -11.95 7.18 5.01
CA LEU A 88 -10.65 7.56 5.55
C LEU A 88 -10.84 8.14 6.96
N PRO A 89 -10.07 7.66 7.97
CA PRO A 89 -10.08 8.25 9.29
C PRO A 89 -9.76 9.74 9.22
N LYS A 90 -10.61 10.57 9.80
CA LYS A 90 -10.48 12.03 9.73
C LYS A 90 -10.35 12.62 11.13
N GLU A 91 -9.34 13.45 11.30
CA GLU A 91 -9.19 14.27 12.50
C GLU A 91 -9.66 15.70 12.21
N VAL A 92 -10.54 16.23 13.05
CA VAL A 92 -11.09 17.59 12.92
C VAL A 92 -10.99 18.30 14.27
N VAL A 93 -10.38 19.48 14.28
CA VAL A 93 -10.40 20.37 15.44
C VAL A 93 -11.73 21.10 15.49
N VAL A 94 -12.44 21.01 16.61
CA VAL A 94 -13.74 21.63 16.82
C VAL A 94 -13.62 22.74 17.85
N ASP A 95 -14.07 23.92 17.50
CA ASP A 95 -14.06 25.15 18.30
C ASP A 95 -15.47 25.60 18.75
N GLY A 96 -16.53 25.05 18.15
CA GLY A 96 -17.92 25.36 18.51
C GLY A 96 -18.95 24.33 18.02
N SER A 97 -20.22 24.57 18.36
CA SER A 97 -21.38 23.73 18.01
C SER A 97 -22.49 24.61 17.38
N PRO A 98 -23.22 24.15 16.34
CA PRO A 98 -23.12 22.85 15.68
C PRO A 98 -22.04 22.77 14.59
N ILE A 99 -21.56 21.56 14.28
CA ILE A 99 -20.54 21.32 13.24
C ILE A 99 -21.01 20.31 12.19
N VAL A 100 -20.68 20.55 10.92
CA VAL A 100 -20.87 19.57 9.84
C VAL A 100 -19.51 19.03 9.39
N ILE A 101 -19.33 17.72 9.46
CA ILE A 101 -18.08 17.04 9.12
C ILE A 101 -18.31 16.23 7.84
N LYS A 102 -17.53 16.54 6.80
CA LYS A 102 -17.53 15.78 5.55
C LYS A 102 -16.49 14.68 5.60
N LEU A 103 -16.89 13.42 5.43
CA LEU A 103 -15.97 12.29 5.32
C LEU A 103 -15.67 11.98 3.87
N THR A 104 -14.43 11.59 3.62
CA THR A 104 -13.98 11.15 2.29
C THR A 104 -14.01 9.63 2.27
N GLU A 105 -14.75 9.04 1.32
CA GLU A 105 -14.74 7.59 1.12
C GLU A 105 -13.30 7.12 0.88
N GLN A 106 -12.92 6.06 1.60
CA GLN A 106 -11.71 5.32 1.31
C GLN A 106 -12.05 4.41 0.14
N VAL A 107 -11.96 4.98 -1.06
CA VAL A 107 -11.81 4.17 -2.27
C VAL A 107 -10.44 3.53 -2.14
N GLU A 108 -10.40 2.35 -1.54
CA GLU A 108 -9.31 1.43 -1.82
C GLU A 108 -9.35 1.27 -3.33
N LYS A 109 -8.42 1.94 -4.02
CA LYS A 109 -7.97 1.47 -5.31
C LYS A 109 -7.47 0.07 -5.01
N LEU A 110 -8.34 -0.90 -5.25
CA LEU A 110 -7.94 -2.28 -5.44
C LEU A 110 -6.77 -2.18 -6.41
N ASP A 111 -5.55 -2.34 -5.90
CA ASP A 111 -4.40 -2.60 -6.75
C ASP A 111 -4.84 -3.77 -7.61
N GLU A 112 -4.94 -3.51 -8.91
CA GLU A 112 -5.57 -4.38 -9.89
C GLU A 112 -5.04 -5.80 -9.69
N ILE A 113 -5.85 -6.64 -9.04
CA ILE A 113 -5.46 -8.01 -8.75
C ILE A 113 -5.52 -8.71 -10.10
N VAL A 114 -4.37 -8.83 -10.75
CA VAL A 114 -4.23 -9.74 -11.88
C VAL A 114 -4.28 -11.14 -11.29
N VAL A 115 -5.45 -11.76 -11.39
CA VAL A 115 -5.61 -13.19 -11.14
C VAL A 115 -4.90 -13.91 -12.28
N VAL A 116 -3.63 -14.22 -12.08
CA VAL A 116 -2.97 -15.30 -12.81
C VAL A 116 -2.83 -16.42 -11.80
N GLY A 117 -3.37 -17.59 -12.13
CA GLY A 117 -3.20 -18.78 -11.30
C GLY A 117 -1.73 -18.95 -10.90
N TYR A 118 -1.51 -19.44 -9.68
CA TYR A 118 -0.21 -19.67 -9.03
C TYR A 118 0.45 -18.47 -8.29
N GLY A 119 -0.28 -17.87 -7.34
CA GLY A 119 0.31 -17.27 -6.13
C GLY A 119 0.70 -15.79 -6.20
N THR A 120 0.12 -14.97 -5.31
CA THR A 120 0.43 -13.55 -5.13
C THR A 120 1.34 -13.36 -3.92
N SER A 121 2.64 -13.13 -4.13
CA SER A 121 3.52 -12.65 -3.06
C SER A 121 3.71 -11.15 -3.20
N ALA A 122 3.40 -10.40 -2.13
CA ALA A 122 3.74 -8.99 -2.03
C ALA A 122 5.25 -8.81 -2.26
N LYS A 123 5.67 -7.68 -2.85
CA LYS A 123 7.09 -7.31 -3.05
C LYS A 123 7.94 -7.42 -1.76
N LYS A 124 7.29 -7.40 -0.60
CA LYS A 124 7.89 -7.54 0.75
C LYS A 124 8.17 -9.00 1.16
N THR A 125 7.54 -10.00 0.54
CA THR A 125 7.70 -11.43 0.84
C THR A 125 8.45 -12.21 -0.25
N PHE A 126 8.91 -11.55 -1.31
CA PHE A 126 9.74 -12.21 -2.32
C PHE A 126 11.19 -12.36 -1.82
N THR A 127 11.56 -13.58 -1.45
CA THR A 127 12.91 -13.94 -0.98
C THR A 127 13.90 -14.22 -2.12
N GLY A 128 13.45 -14.20 -3.38
CA GLY A 128 14.31 -14.43 -4.54
C GLY A 128 15.06 -13.18 -4.98
N SER A 129 16.24 -13.33 -5.59
CA SER A 129 16.95 -12.23 -6.23
C SER A 129 16.33 -11.93 -7.60
N THR A 130 15.59 -10.82 -7.67
CA THR A 130 15.20 -10.17 -8.92
C THR A 130 16.03 -8.91 -9.14
N ALA A 131 16.29 -8.57 -10.40
CA ALA A 131 16.63 -7.21 -10.78
C ALA A 131 15.58 -6.68 -11.75
N LYS A 132 14.99 -5.53 -11.41
CA LYS A 132 14.09 -4.80 -12.29
C LYS A 132 14.87 -3.72 -13.03
N ILE A 133 14.66 -3.65 -14.34
CA ILE A 133 15.14 -2.55 -15.19
C ILE A 133 13.90 -1.80 -15.67
N ASP A 134 13.83 -0.52 -15.33
CA ASP A 134 12.73 0.34 -15.74
C ASP A 134 12.96 0.81 -17.19
N ALA A 135 11.89 0.85 -18.00
CA ALA A 135 11.99 1.25 -19.41
C ALA A 135 12.60 2.65 -19.62
N LYS A 136 12.45 3.55 -18.65
CA LYS A 136 13.04 4.90 -18.69
C LYS A 136 14.58 4.88 -18.76
N GLN A 137 15.22 3.86 -18.19
CA GLN A 137 16.68 3.72 -18.19
C GLN A 137 17.21 3.28 -19.56
N ILE A 138 16.37 2.59 -20.33
CA ILE A 138 16.67 2.02 -21.64
C ILE A 138 16.29 2.98 -22.77
N ALA A 139 15.14 3.66 -22.66
CA ALA A 139 14.61 4.55 -23.70
C ALA A 139 15.52 5.75 -24.04
N ASN A 140 16.34 6.21 -23.08
CA ASN A 140 17.22 7.37 -23.27
C ASN A 140 18.55 7.05 -23.96
N ARG A 141 18.78 5.80 -24.38
CA ARG A 141 20.04 5.36 -24.98
C ARG A 141 19.82 5.00 -26.45
N PRO A 142 20.57 5.61 -27.39
CA PRO A 142 20.56 5.14 -28.76
C PRO A 142 21.28 3.80 -28.85
N ALA A 143 20.56 2.77 -29.30
CA ALA A 143 21.13 1.47 -29.64
C ALA A 143 20.42 0.90 -30.86
N GLN A 144 21.12 0.04 -31.59
CA GLN A 144 20.61 -0.58 -32.80
C GLN A 144 19.64 -1.74 -32.48
N SER A 145 19.71 -2.28 -31.26
CA SER A 145 18.93 -3.44 -30.83
C SER A 145 18.74 -3.44 -29.31
N PHE A 146 17.65 -4.06 -28.86
CA PHE A 146 17.25 -4.06 -27.45
C PHE A 146 18.22 -4.82 -26.53
N ASP A 147 18.81 -5.91 -27.00
CA ASP A 147 19.80 -6.70 -26.28
C ASP A 147 21.08 -5.91 -25.94
N GLN A 148 21.48 -4.95 -26.78
CA GLN A 148 22.57 -4.00 -26.44
C GLN A 148 22.24 -3.14 -25.23
N LEU A 149 20.98 -2.74 -25.11
CA LEU A 149 20.54 -1.85 -24.05
C LEU A 149 20.46 -2.56 -22.70
N LEU A 150 20.19 -3.86 -22.70
CA LEU A 150 20.19 -4.68 -21.49
C LEU A 150 21.58 -4.86 -20.89
N GLY A 151 22.64 -4.72 -21.68
CA GLY A 151 24.03 -4.85 -21.24
C GLY A 151 24.36 -3.88 -20.11
N GLY A 152 24.70 -4.43 -18.93
CA GLY A 152 25.13 -3.65 -17.77
C GLY A 152 24.01 -2.92 -17.01
N GLN A 153 22.73 -3.11 -17.35
CA GLN A 153 21.61 -2.46 -16.64
C GLN A 153 21.23 -3.16 -15.34
N ALA A 154 21.49 -4.46 -15.24
CA ALA A 154 21.19 -5.25 -14.05
C ALA A 154 22.44 -5.96 -13.52
N SER A 155 22.62 -5.95 -12.21
CA SER A 155 23.73 -6.67 -11.56
C SER A 155 23.66 -8.17 -11.86
N GLY A 156 24.77 -8.76 -12.30
CA GLY A 156 24.85 -10.18 -12.62
C GLY A 156 24.22 -10.56 -13.97
N LEU A 157 23.78 -9.61 -14.78
CA LEU A 157 23.43 -9.83 -16.19
C LEU A 157 24.64 -9.47 -17.06
N ASN A 158 25.17 -10.44 -17.80
CA ASN A 158 26.23 -10.23 -18.78
C ASN A 158 25.70 -10.56 -20.17
N ILE A 159 25.85 -9.63 -21.10
CA ILE A 159 25.42 -9.79 -22.49
C ILE A 159 26.63 -9.54 -23.37
N VAL A 160 27.01 -10.57 -24.12
CA VAL A 160 28.11 -10.50 -25.08
C VAL A 160 27.51 -10.63 -26.47
N GLN A 161 27.62 -9.56 -27.26
CA GLN A 161 27.34 -9.63 -28.68
C GLN A 161 28.64 -9.98 -29.42
N PRO A 162 28.68 -11.09 -30.17
CA PRO A 162 29.87 -11.49 -30.92
C PRO A 162 30.18 -10.56 -32.10
N SER A 163 29.25 -9.69 -32.50
CA SER A 163 29.43 -8.72 -33.59
C SER A 163 28.40 -7.58 -33.48
N GLY A 164 28.61 -6.47 -34.19
CA GLY A 164 27.68 -5.33 -34.26
C GLY A 164 26.52 -5.45 -35.27
N SER A 165 26.31 -6.62 -35.89
CA SER A 165 25.24 -6.82 -36.88
C SER A 165 23.87 -7.06 -36.22
N LEU A 166 22.84 -6.40 -36.75
CA LEU A 166 21.44 -6.63 -36.39
C LEU A 166 21.05 -8.07 -36.80
N ASN A 167 20.42 -8.84 -35.91
CA ASN A 167 20.05 -10.27 -36.05
C ASN A 167 21.13 -11.30 -35.65
N ASN A 168 22.28 -10.91 -35.10
CA ASN A 168 23.15 -11.90 -34.45
C ASN A 168 22.63 -12.27 -33.06
N THR A 169 22.64 -13.56 -32.73
CA THR A 169 22.16 -14.06 -31.44
C THR A 169 23.10 -13.60 -30.31
N PRO A 170 22.63 -12.80 -29.34
CA PRO A 170 23.45 -12.39 -28.20
C PRO A 170 23.69 -13.57 -27.26
N VAL A 171 24.88 -13.62 -26.67
CA VAL A 171 25.19 -14.54 -25.57
C VAL A 171 24.83 -13.87 -24.26
N ILE A 172 23.67 -14.21 -23.73
CA ILE A 172 23.15 -13.69 -22.46
C ILE A 172 23.50 -14.68 -21.34
N ARG A 173 24.03 -14.18 -20.23
CA ARG A 173 24.40 -14.96 -19.04
C ARG A 173 23.91 -14.27 -17.78
N ILE A 174 23.23 -15.02 -16.92
CA ILE A 174 22.78 -14.56 -15.61
C ILE A 174 23.63 -15.28 -14.55
N ARG A 175 24.37 -14.49 -13.76
CA ARG A 175 25.34 -14.96 -12.76
C ARG A 175 26.48 -15.84 -13.30
N GLY A 176 26.87 -15.63 -14.56
CA GLY A 176 28.02 -16.31 -15.16
C GLY A 176 27.66 -17.62 -15.85
N ILE A 177 28.59 -18.59 -15.85
CA ILE A 177 28.41 -19.90 -16.47
C ILE A 177 27.86 -20.90 -15.45
N ASN A 178 26.63 -21.38 -15.67
CA ASN A 178 25.97 -22.31 -14.76
C ASN A 178 26.03 -23.77 -15.24
N SER A 179 26.63 -24.05 -16.40
CA SER A 179 26.80 -25.41 -16.92
C SER A 179 28.07 -25.55 -17.76
N ILE A 180 28.59 -26.78 -17.84
CA ILE A 180 29.73 -27.16 -18.69
C ILE A 180 29.24 -27.87 -19.96
N THR A 181 28.06 -28.50 -19.90
CA THR A 181 27.56 -29.43 -20.94
C THR A 181 26.14 -29.11 -21.44
N SER A 182 25.36 -28.31 -20.72
CA SER A 182 23.99 -27.92 -21.10
C SER A 182 23.94 -26.54 -21.74
N SER A 183 22.86 -26.26 -22.48
CA SER A 183 22.57 -24.95 -23.04
C SER A 183 22.66 -23.86 -21.96
N LEU A 184 23.39 -22.78 -22.23
CA LEU A 184 23.73 -21.73 -21.27
C LEU A 184 22.81 -20.51 -21.35
N TYR A 185 21.83 -20.54 -22.25
CA TYR A 185 20.94 -19.41 -22.47
C TYR A 185 19.85 -19.37 -21.38
N PRO A 186 19.54 -18.18 -20.84
CA PRO A 186 18.40 -18.00 -19.96
C PRO A 186 17.09 -18.13 -20.74
N LEU A 187 16.00 -18.44 -20.04
CA LEU A 187 14.67 -18.42 -20.62
C LEU A 187 14.21 -16.97 -20.77
N ILE A 188 13.71 -16.59 -21.95
CA ILE A 188 13.17 -15.26 -22.19
C ILE A 188 11.66 -15.38 -22.34
N ILE A 189 10.93 -14.47 -21.69
CA ILE A 189 9.49 -14.43 -21.70
C ILE A 189 9.07 -13.02 -22.09
N VAL A 190 8.25 -12.90 -23.13
CA VAL A 190 7.69 -11.62 -23.59
C VAL A 190 6.18 -11.72 -23.41
N ASP A 191 5.62 -10.86 -22.56
CA ASP A 191 4.18 -10.82 -22.25
C ASP A 191 3.55 -12.17 -21.86
N GLY A 192 4.33 -13.03 -21.21
CA GLY A 192 3.92 -14.37 -20.78
C GLY A 192 4.18 -15.49 -21.80
N VAL A 193 4.67 -15.17 -23.00
CA VAL A 193 5.05 -16.14 -24.03
C VAL A 193 6.56 -16.39 -24.01
N THR A 194 6.97 -17.65 -23.97
CA THR A 194 8.41 -18.00 -24.01
C THR A 194 8.98 -17.79 -25.41
N VAL A 195 10.03 -17.00 -25.52
CA VAL A 195 10.80 -16.82 -26.76
C VAL A 195 12.18 -17.44 -26.60
N PHE A 196 12.68 -18.05 -27.67
CA PHE A 196 13.95 -18.78 -27.64
C PHE A 196 15.01 -18.02 -28.43
N THR A 197 16.11 -17.68 -27.76
CA THR A 197 17.34 -17.23 -28.41
C THR A 197 18.19 -18.45 -28.74
N GLY A 198 18.53 -18.61 -30.02
CA GLY A 198 19.42 -19.67 -30.49
C GLY A 198 18.80 -20.63 -31.51
N THR A 199 19.62 -21.59 -31.95
CA THR A 199 19.34 -22.50 -33.05
C THR A 199 18.40 -23.63 -32.62
N ALA A 200 17.09 -23.39 -32.66
CA ALA A 200 16.13 -24.48 -32.76
C ALA A 200 16.08 -24.95 -34.23
N GLY A 201 16.74 -26.06 -34.56
CA GLY A 201 16.54 -26.76 -35.85
C GLY A 201 17.45 -26.38 -37.02
N GLY A 202 18.67 -25.87 -36.77
CA GLY A 202 19.70 -25.78 -37.82
C GLY A 202 19.53 -24.70 -38.89
N ALA A 203 18.53 -23.81 -38.77
CA ALA A 203 18.36 -22.69 -39.70
C ALA A 203 18.17 -21.37 -38.92
N ILE A 204 19.15 -20.48 -39.10
CA ILE A 204 19.21 -19.06 -38.70
C ILE A 204 19.07 -18.81 -37.19
N GLY A 205 20.14 -18.30 -36.58
CA GLY A 205 20.17 -17.87 -35.19
C GLY A 205 19.24 -16.68 -34.97
N ASN A 206 17.96 -16.93 -34.75
CA ASN A 206 16.98 -15.88 -34.54
C ASN A 206 17.25 -15.19 -33.21
N ASN A 207 17.37 -13.85 -33.26
CA ASN A 207 17.38 -12.99 -32.10
C ASN A 207 15.98 -12.41 -31.90
N PRO A 208 15.04 -13.08 -31.21
CA PRO A 208 13.70 -12.54 -30.99
C PRO A 208 13.71 -11.22 -30.22
N LEU A 209 14.82 -10.84 -29.58
CA LEU A 209 14.97 -9.55 -28.93
C LEU A 209 15.28 -8.41 -29.91
N SER A 210 15.84 -8.67 -31.10
CA SER A 210 16.12 -7.61 -32.07
C SER A 210 14.86 -7.04 -32.71
N ASP A 211 13.78 -7.83 -32.73
CA ASP A 211 12.50 -7.45 -33.32
C ASP A 211 11.60 -6.68 -32.35
N ILE A 212 12.01 -6.58 -31.07
CA ILE A 212 11.28 -5.84 -30.04
C ILE A 212 11.77 -4.39 -30.04
N ASN A 213 10.85 -3.46 -30.24
CA ASN A 213 11.12 -2.04 -30.12
C ASN A 213 11.32 -1.67 -28.63
N PRO A 214 12.47 -1.08 -28.24
CA PRO A 214 12.71 -0.66 -26.86
C PRO A 214 11.66 0.32 -26.31
N ASN A 215 11.03 1.11 -27.19
CA ASN A 215 10.00 2.07 -26.79
C ASN A 215 8.69 1.42 -26.36
N ASP A 216 8.45 0.18 -26.78
CA ASP A 216 7.23 -0.56 -26.45
C ASP A 216 7.38 -1.36 -25.15
N ILE A 217 8.54 -1.33 -24.52
CA ILE A 217 8.81 -2.04 -23.27
C ILE A 217 8.37 -1.19 -22.08
N GLU A 218 7.65 -1.80 -21.14
CA GLU A 218 7.24 -1.19 -19.88
C GLU A 218 8.24 -1.51 -18.76
N SER A 219 8.58 -2.79 -18.59
CA SER A 219 9.53 -3.24 -17.59
C SER A 219 10.21 -4.54 -17.98
N ILE A 220 11.43 -4.73 -17.46
CA ILE A 220 12.17 -5.97 -17.59
C ILE A 220 12.53 -6.48 -16.20
N ASP A 221 12.12 -7.71 -15.91
CA ASP A 221 12.40 -8.38 -14.66
C ASP A 221 13.35 -9.56 -14.92
N VAL A 222 14.54 -9.48 -14.34
CA VAL A 222 15.57 -10.51 -14.43
C VAL A 222 15.52 -11.35 -13.16
N LEU A 223 15.06 -12.60 -13.29
CA LEU A 223 14.99 -13.59 -12.22
C LEU A 223 16.32 -14.35 -12.16
N LYS A 224 17.10 -14.12 -11.11
CA LYS A 224 18.48 -14.61 -10.99
C LYS A 224 18.62 -15.90 -10.19
N ASP A 225 17.63 -16.20 -9.36
CA ASP A 225 17.65 -17.35 -8.44
C ASP A 225 16.66 -18.43 -8.86
N ALA A 226 16.98 -19.68 -8.50
CA ALA A 226 16.09 -20.82 -8.68
C ALA A 226 14.72 -20.61 -8.00
N SER A 227 14.67 -19.96 -6.83
CA SER A 227 13.40 -19.67 -6.14
C SER A 227 12.54 -18.66 -6.89
N ALA A 228 13.17 -17.64 -7.50
CA ALA A 228 12.49 -16.66 -8.34
C ALA A 228 11.99 -17.28 -9.65
N ALA A 229 12.80 -18.17 -10.22
CA ALA A 229 12.61 -18.75 -11.53
C ALA A 229 11.80 -20.06 -11.51
N ALA A 230 11.55 -20.65 -10.32
CA ALA A 230 10.88 -21.94 -10.13
C ALA A 230 9.49 -22.02 -10.78
N VAL A 231 8.79 -20.88 -10.87
CA VAL A 231 7.48 -20.77 -11.52
C VAL A 231 7.55 -21.19 -12.99
N TYR A 232 8.69 -21.00 -13.65
CA TYR A 232 8.90 -21.31 -15.06
C TYR A 232 9.56 -22.68 -15.31
N GLY A 233 9.69 -23.50 -14.26
CA GLY A 233 10.12 -24.90 -14.34
C GLY A 233 11.61 -25.11 -14.62
N SER A 234 11.98 -26.31 -15.08
CA SER A 234 13.38 -26.73 -15.26
C SER A 234 14.16 -25.91 -16.29
N ARG A 235 13.46 -25.28 -17.24
CA ARG A 235 14.07 -24.41 -18.27
C ARG A 235 14.57 -23.08 -17.70
N ALA A 236 14.15 -22.76 -16.49
CA ALA A 236 14.51 -21.56 -15.75
C ALA A 236 15.81 -21.71 -14.93
N ALA A 237 16.50 -22.86 -15.04
CA ALA A 237 17.72 -23.16 -14.29
C ALA A 237 18.87 -22.17 -14.53
N ASN A 238 18.93 -21.56 -15.71
CA ASN A 238 19.92 -20.53 -16.06
C ASN A 238 19.43 -19.08 -15.80
N GLY A 239 18.30 -18.94 -15.09
CA GLY A 239 17.60 -17.67 -14.89
C GLY A 239 16.56 -17.36 -15.97
N VAL A 240 15.72 -16.36 -15.71
CA VAL A 240 14.62 -15.95 -16.59
C VAL A 240 14.66 -14.44 -16.78
N ILE A 241 14.42 -13.99 -18.01
CA ILE A 241 14.21 -12.58 -18.33
C ILE A 241 12.76 -12.42 -18.75
N VAL A 242 11.99 -11.70 -17.95
CA VAL A 242 10.59 -11.38 -18.24
C VAL A 242 10.52 -9.96 -18.77
N ILE A 243 9.98 -9.81 -19.97
CA ILE A 243 9.78 -8.53 -20.66
C ILE A 243 8.28 -8.29 -20.70
N THR A 244 7.86 -7.15 -20.16
CA THR A 244 6.46 -6.70 -20.22
C THR A 244 6.38 -5.51 -21.17
N THR A 245 5.51 -5.57 -22.17
CA THR A 245 5.26 -4.46 -23.10
C THR A 245 4.20 -3.51 -22.57
N LYS A 246 4.26 -2.25 -23.01
CA LYS A 246 3.29 -1.22 -22.71
C LYS A 246 1.94 -1.61 -23.32
N LYS A 247 0.96 -1.81 -22.47
CA LYS A 247 -0.44 -1.97 -22.89
C LYS A 247 -1.10 -0.60 -22.98
N GLY A 248 -2.00 -0.43 -23.95
CA GLY A 248 -2.79 0.79 -24.08
C GLY A 248 -3.56 1.02 -22.78
N LYS A 249 -3.23 2.12 -22.07
CA LYS A 249 -4.01 2.53 -20.91
C LYS A 249 -5.37 2.99 -21.43
N LYS A 250 -6.45 2.34 -20.99
CA LYS A 250 -7.78 2.93 -21.10
C LYS A 250 -7.77 4.12 -20.15
N GLU A 251 -7.50 5.30 -20.68
CA GLU A 251 -7.89 6.53 -20.00
C GLU A 251 -9.41 6.45 -19.80
N LYS A 252 -9.82 6.43 -18.54
CA LYS A 252 -11.21 6.44 -18.12
C LYS A 252 -11.38 7.55 -17.11
#